data_AF-A0A9W5Y4X8-F1
#
_entry.id   AF-A0A9W5Y4X8-F1
#
_cell.length_a   1.000
_cell.length_b   1.000
_cell.length_c   1.000
_cell.angle_alpha   90.00
_cell.angle_beta   90.00
_cell.angle_gamma   90.00
#
_symmetry.space_group_name_H-M   'P 1'
#
loop_
_entity.id
_entity.type
_entity.pdbx_description
1 polymer ?
#
loop_
_entity_poly.entity_id
_entity_poly.type
_entity_poly.pdbx_seq_one_letter_code
_entity_poly.pdbx_strand_id
1 'polypeptide(L)'
;MSKDTYHHKDLKEALIQNGLFLLNEVGIKDFSLRKVAAMCGVSHAAPYKHFKDKDELIEAINNQVWNSFTLKLEESVSSNVTGSKIQVVEIGKAYVQFMVENPEYLKFMFLSNNDKAIKIENNEFIGHEETSFEVFKNVAQKYLEENGFDKEQQIGAILAMWSMVHGIALLICNNSIKYEGDYLELVEKMLGTSLIKKNKS
;
A
#
# COMPACT_ATOMS: atom_id res chain seq x y z
N MET A 1 9.29 -43.21 3.59
CA MET A 1 8.20 -42.54 2.85
C MET A 1 7.22 -41.98 3.87
N SER A 2 7.48 -40.78 4.34
CA SER A 2 6.59 -40.04 5.25
C SER A 2 5.62 -39.22 4.39
N LYS A 3 4.33 -39.47 4.56
CA LYS A 3 3.25 -38.65 4.00
C LYS A 3 3.37 -37.25 4.59
N ASP A 4 3.71 -36.27 3.76
CA ASP A 4 3.70 -34.86 4.11
C ASP A 4 2.26 -34.38 4.35
N THR A 5 1.78 -34.59 5.57
CA THR A 5 0.56 -33.97 6.11
C THR A 5 0.84 -32.53 6.49
N TYR A 6 1.14 -31.71 5.49
CA TYR A 6 1.33 -30.26 5.65
C TYR A 6 0.59 -29.50 4.53
N HIS A 7 -0.71 -29.73 4.33
CA HIS A 7 -1.42 -29.20 3.15
C HIS A 7 -2.81 -28.57 3.37
N HIS A 8 -3.22 -28.23 4.59
CA HIS A 8 -4.48 -27.50 4.82
C HIS A 8 -4.40 -26.44 5.93
N LYS A 9 -3.33 -25.63 5.97
CA LYS A 9 -3.52 -24.27 6.50
C LYS A 9 -4.26 -23.50 5.40
N ASP A 10 -5.45 -23.04 5.78
CA ASP A 10 -6.61 -22.60 4.99
C ASP A 10 -6.44 -22.59 3.46
N LEU A 11 -7.17 -23.46 2.74
CA LEU A 11 -7.22 -23.44 1.27
C LEU A 11 -7.55 -22.03 0.74
N LYS A 12 -8.36 -21.25 1.47
CA LYS A 12 -8.64 -19.85 1.15
C LYS A 12 -7.35 -19.03 1.08
N GLU A 13 -6.49 -19.13 2.09
CA GLU A 13 -5.21 -18.42 2.14
C GLU A 13 -4.28 -18.87 1.01
N ALA A 14 -4.18 -20.18 0.77
CA ALA A 14 -3.37 -20.71 -0.33
C ALA A 14 -3.84 -20.18 -1.70
N LEU A 15 -5.15 -20.07 -1.92
CA LEU A 15 -5.73 -19.50 -3.13
C LEU A 15 -5.42 -18.01 -3.27
N ILE A 16 -5.42 -17.24 -2.17
CA ILE A 16 -5.07 -15.82 -2.21
C ILE A 16 -3.58 -15.65 -2.53
N GLN A 17 -2.68 -16.38 -1.87
CA GLN A 17 -1.23 -16.27 -2.10
C GLN A 17 -0.84 -16.70 -3.53
N ASN A 18 -1.33 -17.86 -3.99
CA ASN A 18 -1.07 -18.31 -5.36
C ASN A 18 -1.77 -17.42 -6.39
N GLY A 19 -2.93 -16.86 -6.03
CA GLY A 19 -3.64 -15.90 -6.86
C GLY A 19 -2.84 -14.62 -7.06
N LEU A 20 -2.28 -14.07 -5.98
CA LEU A 20 -1.40 -12.90 -6.04
C LEU A 20 -0.19 -13.17 -6.94
N PHE A 21 0.50 -14.28 -6.72
CA PHE A 21 1.62 -14.70 -7.58
C PHE A 21 1.22 -14.82 -9.05
N LEU A 22 0.12 -15.53 -9.35
CA LEU A 22 -0.35 -15.71 -10.73
C LEU A 22 -0.68 -14.37 -11.39
N LEU A 23 -1.33 -13.48 -10.66
CA LEU A 23 -1.76 -12.18 -11.17
C LEU A 23 -0.55 -11.28 -11.46
N ASN A 24 0.53 -11.41 -10.69
CA ASN A 24 1.80 -10.73 -10.96
C ASN A 24 2.46 -11.25 -12.25
N GLU A 25 2.48 -12.58 -12.43
CA GLU A 25 3.15 -13.23 -13.55
C GLU A 25 2.44 -13.00 -14.90
N VAL A 26 1.11 -13.14 -14.93
CA VAL A 26 0.36 -13.14 -16.21
C VAL A 26 -0.62 -11.98 -16.37
N GLY A 27 -0.80 -11.15 -15.33
CA GLY A 27 -1.74 -10.05 -15.34
C GLY A 27 -3.21 -10.48 -15.34
N ILE A 28 -4.11 -9.49 -15.20
CA ILE A 28 -5.54 -9.74 -14.99
C ILE A 28 -6.23 -10.43 -16.17
N LYS A 29 -5.75 -10.19 -17.41
CA LYS A 29 -6.33 -10.76 -18.64
C LYS A 29 -6.22 -12.29 -18.64
N ASP A 30 -5.07 -12.81 -18.22
CA ASP A 30 -4.79 -14.26 -18.22
C ASP A 30 -5.05 -14.93 -16.88
N PHE A 31 -5.46 -14.17 -15.86
CA PHE A 31 -5.83 -14.67 -14.54
C PHE A 31 -7.15 -15.46 -14.55
N SER A 32 -7.19 -16.63 -13.90
CA SER A 32 -8.41 -17.40 -13.70
C SER A 32 -8.35 -18.28 -12.44
N LEU A 33 -9.51 -18.49 -11.79
CA LEU A 33 -9.67 -19.41 -10.66
C LEU A 33 -9.13 -20.81 -10.97
N ARG A 34 -9.28 -21.26 -12.22
CA ARG A 34 -8.81 -22.57 -12.67
C ARG A 34 -7.29 -22.71 -12.58
N LYS A 35 -6.56 -21.68 -13.00
CA LYS A 35 -5.09 -21.64 -12.92
C LYS A 35 -4.62 -21.60 -11.47
N VAL A 36 -5.28 -20.80 -10.62
CA VAL A 36 -4.97 -20.73 -9.17
C VAL A 36 -5.22 -22.09 -8.48
N ALA A 37 -6.35 -22.75 -8.77
CA ALA A 37 -6.63 -24.10 -8.26
C ALA A 37 -5.54 -25.11 -8.65
N ALA A 38 -5.09 -25.07 -9.90
CA ALA A 38 -4.04 -25.95 -10.39
C ALA A 38 -2.71 -25.72 -9.63
N MET A 39 -2.34 -24.46 -9.39
CA MET A 39 -1.16 -24.12 -8.57
C MET A 39 -1.26 -24.61 -7.13
N CYS A 40 -2.46 -24.59 -6.56
CA CYS A 40 -2.74 -25.12 -5.22
C CYS A 40 -2.84 -26.66 -5.18
N GLY A 41 -2.72 -27.36 -6.32
CA GLY A 41 -2.86 -28.82 -6.39
C GLY A 41 -4.27 -29.33 -6.09
N VAL A 42 -5.31 -28.49 -6.24
CA VAL A 42 -6.71 -28.84 -5.95
C VAL A 42 -7.56 -28.90 -7.21
N SER A 43 -8.76 -29.50 -7.09
CA SER A 43 -9.69 -29.57 -8.21
C SER A 43 -10.19 -28.18 -8.62
N HIS A 44 -10.56 -28.01 -9.89
CA HIS A 44 -11.09 -26.74 -10.41
C HIS A 44 -12.37 -26.27 -9.72
N ALA A 45 -13.10 -27.16 -9.05
CA ALA A 45 -14.30 -26.83 -8.29
C ALA A 45 -13.99 -26.34 -6.86
N ALA A 46 -12.78 -26.60 -6.34
CA ALA A 46 -12.44 -26.29 -4.95
C ALA A 46 -12.46 -24.79 -4.60
N PRO A 47 -11.98 -23.86 -5.46
CA PRO A 47 -12.04 -22.43 -5.16
C PRO A 47 -13.45 -21.89 -4.95
N TYR A 48 -14.44 -22.48 -5.63
CA TYR A 48 -15.84 -22.05 -5.57
C TYR A 48 -16.50 -22.26 -4.20
N LYS A 49 -15.84 -22.99 -3.28
CA LYS A 49 -16.26 -23.09 -1.88
C LYS A 49 -15.90 -21.86 -1.05
N HIS A 50 -14.95 -21.05 -1.53
CA HIS A 50 -14.40 -19.89 -0.81
C HIS A 50 -14.65 -18.58 -1.55
N PHE A 51 -14.75 -18.62 -2.88
CA PHE A 51 -14.95 -17.47 -3.75
C PHE A 51 -16.00 -17.81 -4.81
N LYS A 52 -17.09 -17.05 -4.85
CA LYS A 52 -18.17 -17.12 -5.83
C LYS A 52 -17.64 -17.02 -7.27
N ASP A 53 -16.70 -16.13 -7.50
CA ASP A 53 -16.15 -15.85 -8.82
C ASP A 53 -14.71 -15.32 -8.76
N LYS A 54 -14.17 -14.98 -9.94
CA LYS A 54 -12.82 -14.43 -10.10
C LYS A 54 -12.67 -13.10 -9.37
N ASP A 55 -13.71 -12.29 -9.34
CA ASP A 55 -13.66 -10.93 -8.82
C ASP A 55 -13.60 -10.96 -7.29
N GLU A 56 -14.33 -11.85 -6.63
CA GLU A 56 -14.24 -12.03 -5.17
C GLU A 56 -12.83 -12.50 -4.73
N LEU A 57 -12.17 -13.37 -5.50
CA LEU A 57 -10.78 -13.74 -5.22
C LEU A 57 -9.85 -12.54 -5.40
N ILE A 58 -10.03 -11.73 -6.45
CA ILE A 58 -9.23 -10.52 -6.68
C ILE A 58 -9.44 -9.50 -5.54
N GLU A 59 -10.67 -9.35 -5.04
CA GLU A 59 -10.95 -8.50 -3.89
C GLU A 59 -10.24 -8.99 -2.62
N ALA A 60 -10.26 -10.30 -2.36
CA ALA A 60 -9.53 -10.88 -1.23
C ALA A 60 -8.00 -10.68 -1.35
N ILE A 61 -7.45 -10.81 -2.55
CA ILE A 61 -6.05 -10.49 -2.85
C ILE A 61 -5.75 -9.02 -2.58
N ASN A 62 -6.60 -8.11 -3.07
CA ASN A 62 -6.45 -6.66 -2.83
C ASN A 62 -6.45 -6.34 -1.33
N ASN A 63 -7.35 -6.94 -0.55
CA ASN A 63 -7.41 -6.76 0.88
C ASN A 63 -6.12 -7.24 1.57
N GLN A 64 -5.56 -8.37 1.16
CA GLN A 64 -4.28 -8.84 1.70
C GLN A 64 -3.12 -7.88 1.36
N VAL A 65 -3.07 -7.36 0.14
CA VAL A 65 -2.08 -6.37 -0.29
C VAL A 65 -2.17 -5.10 0.56
N TRP A 66 -3.38 -4.54 0.73
CA TRP A 66 -3.59 -3.35 1.56
C TRP A 66 -3.21 -3.58 3.01
N ASN A 67 -3.56 -4.75 3.60
CA ASN A 67 -3.17 -5.08 4.96
C ASN A 67 -1.65 -5.17 5.12
N SER A 68 -0.97 -5.82 4.17
CA SER A 68 0.50 -5.93 4.18
C SER A 68 1.16 -4.54 4.06
N PHE A 69 0.56 -3.67 3.25
CA PHE A 69 1.02 -2.30 3.10
C PHE A 69 0.83 -1.47 4.39
N THR A 70 -0.36 -1.52 4.98
CA THR A 70 -0.65 -0.85 6.25
C THR A 70 0.31 -1.30 7.35
N LEU A 71 0.51 -2.61 7.52
CA LEU A 71 1.45 -3.16 8.51
C LEU A 71 2.88 -2.63 8.29
N LYS A 72 3.34 -2.57 7.03
CA LYS A 72 4.67 -2.02 6.73
C LYS A 72 4.81 -0.55 7.14
N LEU A 73 3.76 0.25 6.96
CA LEU A 73 3.75 1.64 7.41
C LEU A 73 3.74 1.72 8.94
N GLU A 74 2.92 0.91 9.63
CA GLU A 74 2.87 0.86 11.09
C GLU A 74 4.22 0.48 11.71
N GLU A 75 4.89 -0.53 11.15
CA GLU A 75 6.23 -0.95 11.56
C GLU A 75 7.24 0.20 11.50
N SER A 76 7.19 1.03 10.45
CA SER A 76 8.08 2.18 10.28
C SER A 76 7.92 3.22 11.40
N VAL A 77 6.68 3.39 11.90
CA VAL A 77 6.34 4.35 12.96
C VAL A 77 6.66 3.80 14.36
N SER A 78 6.60 2.47 14.53
CA SER A 78 6.90 1.80 15.80
C SER A 78 8.39 1.81 16.18
N SER A 79 9.27 2.18 15.23
CA SER A 79 10.69 2.33 15.49
C SER A 79 10.95 3.42 16.54
N ASN A 80 11.97 3.25 17.41
CA ASN A 80 12.36 4.21 18.46
C ASN A 80 12.94 5.54 17.92
N VAL A 81 12.56 5.94 16.71
CA VAL A 81 13.01 7.16 16.05
C VAL A 81 12.30 8.36 16.67
N THR A 82 13.10 9.27 17.24
CA THR A 82 12.59 10.47 17.90
C THR A 82 12.56 11.66 16.95
N GLY A 83 11.40 12.33 16.84
CA GLY A 83 11.21 13.58 16.11
C GLY A 83 10.22 13.43 14.96
N SER A 84 9.13 14.20 15.00
CA SER A 84 8.02 14.10 14.04
C SER A 84 8.45 14.27 12.58
N LYS A 85 9.40 15.17 12.31
CA LYS A 85 9.98 15.35 10.96
C LYS A 85 10.63 14.08 10.43
N ILE A 86 11.40 13.39 11.28
CA ILE A 86 12.08 12.16 10.89
C ILE A 86 11.04 11.06 10.69
N GLN A 87 10.02 10.97 11.56
CA GLN A 87 8.92 10.01 11.40
C GLN A 87 8.19 10.18 10.06
N VAL A 88 7.93 11.42 9.60
CA VAL A 88 7.34 11.70 8.28
C VAL A 88 8.23 11.20 7.13
N VAL A 89 9.55 11.40 7.24
CA VAL A 89 10.50 10.91 6.23
C VAL A 89 10.53 9.39 6.22
N GLU A 90 10.62 8.74 7.37
CA GLU A 90 10.71 7.28 7.48
C GLU A 90 9.44 6.56 7.01
N ILE A 91 8.25 7.07 7.33
CA ILE A 91 7.01 6.51 6.77
C ILE A 91 6.91 6.73 5.25
N GLY A 92 7.43 7.84 4.74
CA GLY A 92 7.53 8.08 3.30
C GLY A 92 8.50 7.13 2.60
N LYS A 93 9.64 6.83 3.23
CA LYS A 93 10.60 5.81 2.76
C LYS A 93 9.97 4.43 2.76
N ALA A 94 9.30 4.04 3.84
CA ALA A 94 8.59 2.78 3.95
C ALA A 94 7.51 2.63 2.86
N TYR A 95 6.78 3.71 2.57
CA TYR A 95 5.84 3.76 1.46
C TYR A 95 6.52 3.38 0.14
N VAL A 96 7.54 4.14 -0.26
CA VAL A 96 8.17 3.98 -1.57
C VAL A 96 8.89 2.64 -1.65
N GLN A 97 9.59 2.23 -0.59
CA GLN A 97 10.25 0.93 -0.52
C GLN A 97 9.27 -0.20 -0.77
N PHE A 98 8.13 -0.23 -0.06
CA PHE A 98 7.15 -1.28 -0.22
C PHE A 98 6.63 -1.39 -1.65
N MET A 99 6.36 -0.25 -2.29
CA MET A 99 5.89 -0.25 -3.68
C MET A 99 6.98 -0.69 -4.66
N VAL A 100 8.23 -0.27 -4.47
CA VAL A 100 9.35 -0.63 -5.34
C VAL A 100 9.72 -2.10 -5.21
N GLU A 101 9.60 -2.68 -4.01
CA GLU A 101 9.79 -4.11 -3.76
C GLU A 101 8.61 -4.96 -4.28
N ASN A 102 7.44 -4.35 -4.47
CA ASN A 102 6.22 -5.00 -4.93
C ASN A 102 5.54 -4.18 -6.05
N PRO A 103 6.21 -3.93 -7.20
CA PRO A 103 5.73 -2.99 -8.23
C PRO A 103 4.38 -3.39 -8.85
N GLU A 104 4.06 -4.67 -8.82
CA GLU A 104 2.74 -5.21 -9.13
C GLU A 104 1.63 -4.64 -8.26
N TYR A 105 1.85 -4.40 -6.95
CA TYR A 105 0.84 -3.99 -5.98
C TYR A 105 0.28 -2.61 -6.32
N LEU A 106 1.10 -1.74 -6.92
CA LEU A 106 0.60 -0.49 -7.48
C LEU A 106 -0.45 -0.72 -8.56
N LYS A 107 -0.28 -1.73 -9.43
CA LYS A 107 -1.29 -2.04 -10.45
C LYS A 107 -2.61 -2.43 -9.80
N PHE A 108 -2.57 -3.18 -8.69
CA PHE A 108 -3.76 -3.53 -7.92
C PHE A 108 -4.46 -2.33 -7.30
N MET A 109 -3.69 -1.38 -6.76
CA MET A 109 -4.25 -0.14 -6.18
C MET A 109 -5.09 0.66 -7.17
N PHE A 110 -4.85 0.53 -8.48
CA PHE A 110 -5.62 1.20 -9.55
C PHE A 110 -6.62 0.30 -10.27
N LEU A 111 -6.63 -1.00 -10.01
CA LEU A 111 -7.55 -1.96 -10.66
C LEU A 111 -8.83 -2.21 -9.84
N SER A 112 -8.81 -1.97 -8.52
CA SER A 112 -10.00 -2.10 -7.66
C SER A 112 -10.94 -0.91 -7.81
N ASN A 113 -12.26 -1.15 -7.74
CA ASN A 113 -13.22 -0.09 -7.46
C ASN A 113 -12.77 0.68 -6.22
N ASN A 114 -12.72 2.00 -6.32
CA ASN A 114 -12.16 2.86 -5.27
C ASN A 114 -13.19 3.10 -4.16
N ASP A 115 -13.77 2.02 -3.64
CA ASP A 115 -14.81 2.05 -2.60
C ASP A 115 -14.26 2.56 -1.25
N LYS A 116 -12.93 2.67 -1.15
CA LYS A 116 -12.17 3.27 -0.03
C LYS A 116 -11.59 4.65 -0.37
N ALA A 117 -12.26 5.42 -1.24
CA ALA A 117 -11.82 6.77 -1.58
C ALA A 117 -11.67 7.64 -0.32
N ILE A 118 -10.56 8.37 -0.23
CA ILE A 118 -10.35 9.39 0.80
C ILE A 118 -11.35 10.52 0.56
N LYS A 119 -12.24 10.77 1.53
CA LYS A 119 -13.22 11.85 1.47
C LYS A 119 -12.78 13.00 2.38
N ILE A 120 -13.09 14.21 1.95
CA ILE A 120 -12.83 15.44 2.70
C ILE A 120 -14.15 16.19 2.82
N GLU A 121 -14.65 16.32 4.05
CA GLU A 121 -15.89 17.01 4.37
C GLU A 121 -15.66 17.90 5.58
N ASN A 122 -16.19 19.13 5.57
CA ASN A 122 -16.06 20.08 6.67
C ASN A 122 -14.61 20.25 7.19
N ASN A 123 -13.63 20.22 6.27
CA ASN A 123 -12.22 20.34 6.59
C ASN A 123 -11.68 19.20 7.50
N GLU A 124 -12.22 17.99 7.32
CA GLU A 124 -11.76 16.77 7.97
C GLU A 124 -11.74 15.61 6.97
N PHE A 125 -10.79 14.69 7.16
CA PHE A 125 -10.77 13.44 6.41
C PHE A 125 -11.73 12.43 7.05
N ILE A 126 -12.53 11.73 6.23
CA ILE A 126 -13.52 10.76 6.72
C ILE A 126 -13.42 9.42 5.96
N GLY A 127 -13.84 8.32 6.60
CA GLY A 127 -13.98 7.01 5.96
C GLY A 127 -12.65 6.35 5.56
N HIS A 128 -11.59 6.64 6.31
CA HIS A 128 -10.24 6.14 6.07
C HIS A 128 -9.72 5.26 7.22
N GLU A 129 -10.59 4.88 8.16
CA GLU A 129 -10.22 4.10 9.33
C GLU A 129 -9.58 2.76 8.92
N GLU A 130 -8.53 2.36 9.63
CA GLU A 130 -7.78 1.11 9.39
C GLU A 130 -7.12 1.06 7.99
N THR A 131 -6.85 2.22 7.39
CA THR A 131 -6.17 2.32 6.09
C THR A 131 -4.72 2.75 6.23
N SER A 132 -3.91 2.40 5.23
CA SER A 132 -2.54 2.93 5.08
C SER A 132 -2.48 4.46 5.04
N PHE A 133 -3.54 5.12 4.52
CA PHE A 133 -3.63 6.57 4.53
C PHE A 133 -3.75 7.11 5.96
N GLU A 134 -4.54 6.47 6.83
CA GLU A 134 -4.67 6.91 8.22
C GLU A 134 -3.34 6.87 8.97
N VAL A 135 -2.56 5.79 8.79
CA VAL A 135 -1.23 5.65 9.41
C VAL A 135 -0.32 6.82 8.99
N PHE A 136 -0.27 7.10 7.68
CA PHE A 136 0.53 8.23 7.14
C PHE A 136 0.01 9.59 7.61
N LYS A 137 -1.30 9.81 7.54
CA LYS A 137 -1.97 11.03 7.97
C LYS A 137 -1.64 11.34 9.42
N ASN A 138 -1.69 10.35 10.32
CA ASN A 138 -1.43 10.57 11.75
C ASN A 138 0.01 11.04 12.01
N VAL A 139 0.99 10.49 11.30
CA VAL A 139 2.40 10.92 11.40
C VAL A 139 2.59 12.34 10.86
N ALA A 140 2.02 12.61 9.68
CA ALA A 140 2.08 13.92 9.05
C ALA A 140 1.36 15.00 9.89
N GLN A 141 0.19 14.69 10.43
CA GLN A 141 -0.59 15.59 11.27
C GLN A 141 0.18 15.97 12.54
N LYS A 142 0.79 15.00 13.23
CA LYS A 142 1.64 15.28 14.40
C LYS A 142 2.77 16.26 14.07
N TYR A 143 3.47 16.05 12.95
CA TYR A 143 4.50 16.99 12.49
C TYR A 143 3.94 18.40 12.26
N LEU A 144 2.80 18.51 11.59
CA LEU A 144 2.20 19.80 11.24
C LEU A 144 1.70 20.56 12.48
N GLU A 145 1.12 19.86 13.45
CA GLU A 145 0.69 20.41 14.74
C GLU A 145 1.89 20.97 15.53
N GLU A 146 2.99 20.21 15.63
CA GLU A 146 4.22 20.65 16.29
C GLU A 146 4.87 21.88 15.62
N ASN A 147 4.55 22.12 14.33
CA ASN A 147 5.07 23.25 13.54
C ASN A 147 4.05 24.39 13.35
N GLY A 148 2.90 24.32 14.05
CA GLY A 148 1.92 25.42 14.11
C GLY A 148 1.18 25.66 12.80
N PHE A 149 0.82 24.60 12.09
CA PHE A 149 -0.12 24.63 10.96
C PHE A 149 -1.55 24.51 11.50
N ASP A 150 -2.47 25.33 11.01
CA ASP A 150 -3.89 25.21 11.34
C ASP A 150 -4.55 24.03 10.59
N LYS A 151 -5.78 23.66 10.97
CA LYS A 151 -6.49 22.51 10.38
C LYS A 151 -6.66 22.62 8.85
N GLU A 152 -6.88 23.83 8.33
CA GLU A 152 -7.09 24.07 6.88
C GLU A 152 -5.78 23.84 6.12
N GLN A 153 -4.68 24.37 6.63
CA GLN A 153 -3.34 24.14 6.08
C GLN A 153 -2.92 22.68 6.16
N GLN A 154 -3.33 21.96 7.22
CA GLN A 154 -2.97 20.57 7.43
C GLN A 154 -3.49 19.65 6.33
N ILE A 155 -4.73 19.82 5.87
CA ILE A 155 -5.30 18.97 4.80
C ILE A 155 -4.47 19.06 3.53
N GLY A 156 -4.19 20.28 3.07
CA GLY A 156 -3.40 20.51 1.88
C GLY A 156 -1.98 19.96 2.02
N ALA A 157 -1.36 20.14 3.18
CA ALA A 157 -0.01 19.64 3.44
C ALA A 157 0.05 18.10 3.49
N ILE A 158 -0.92 17.43 4.13
CA ILE A 158 -1.01 15.96 4.19
C ILE A 158 -1.20 15.39 2.79
N LEU A 159 -2.14 15.95 2.00
CA LEU A 159 -2.36 15.52 0.61
C LEU A 159 -1.11 15.73 -0.25
N ALA A 160 -0.40 16.85 -0.07
CA ALA A 160 0.83 17.12 -0.81
C ALA A 160 1.93 16.09 -0.46
N MET A 161 2.12 15.77 0.82
CA MET A 161 3.07 14.74 1.27
C MET A 161 2.70 13.36 0.74
N TRP A 162 1.42 12.96 0.87
CA TRP A 162 0.91 11.69 0.35
C TRP A 162 1.06 11.57 -1.16
N SER A 163 0.68 12.60 -1.91
CA SER A 163 0.81 12.65 -3.37
C SER A 163 2.26 12.56 -3.82
N MET A 164 3.19 13.14 -3.05
CA MET A 164 4.62 13.11 -3.35
C MET A 164 5.19 11.70 -3.27
N VAL A 165 4.96 10.99 -2.16
CA VAL A 165 5.45 9.61 -2.00
C VAL A 165 4.78 8.66 -2.98
N HIS A 166 3.48 8.85 -3.21
CA HIS A 166 2.72 8.09 -4.20
C HIS A 166 3.26 8.31 -5.62
N GLY A 167 3.53 9.57 -6.00
CA GLY A 167 4.09 9.93 -7.29
C GLY A 167 5.49 9.36 -7.52
N ILE A 168 6.36 9.43 -6.51
CA ILE A 168 7.71 8.84 -6.58
C ILE A 168 7.61 7.33 -6.78
N ALA A 169 6.80 6.64 -5.98
CA ALA A 169 6.57 5.20 -6.10
C ALA A 169 6.08 4.83 -7.52
N LEU A 170 5.07 5.54 -8.03
CA LEU A 170 4.51 5.29 -9.35
C LEU A 170 5.53 5.49 -10.47
N LEU A 171 6.31 6.58 -10.41
CA LEU A 171 7.30 6.91 -11.43
C LEU A 171 8.42 5.86 -11.50
N ILE A 172 8.88 5.36 -10.35
CA ILE A 172 9.92 4.32 -10.28
C ILE A 172 9.36 2.99 -10.75
N CYS A 173 8.21 2.55 -10.22
CA CYS A 173 7.67 1.22 -10.51
C CYS A 173 7.24 1.05 -11.97
N ASN A 174 6.76 2.12 -12.60
CA ASN A 174 6.42 2.09 -14.04
C ASN A 174 7.64 2.31 -14.95
N ASN A 175 8.85 2.43 -14.39
CA ASN A 175 10.07 2.73 -15.14
C ASN A 175 9.96 4.04 -15.95
N SER A 176 9.07 4.96 -15.54
CA SER A 176 8.91 6.29 -16.11
C SER A 176 10.12 7.18 -15.78
N ILE A 177 10.79 6.87 -14.67
CA ILE A 177 12.12 7.37 -14.33
C ILE A 177 13.05 6.19 -14.12
N LYS A 178 14.26 6.27 -14.70
CA LYS A 178 15.38 5.41 -14.35
C LYS A 178 16.28 6.21 -13.43
N TYR A 179 16.21 5.91 -12.13
CA TYR A 179 17.01 6.59 -11.13
C TYR A 179 18.20 5.69 -10.76
N GLU A 180 19.42 6.16 -11.00
CA GLU A 180 20.65 5.41 -10.71
C GLU A 180 21.09 5.51 -9.24
N GLY A 181 20.50 6.44 -8.47
CA GLY A 181 20.79 6.62 -7.05
C GLY A 181 19.85 5.84 -6.13
N ASP A 182 20.01 6.04 -4.82
CA ASP A 182 19.12 5.45 -3.81
C ASP A 182 17.79 6.23 -3.76
N TYR A 183 16.70 5.56 -4.16
CA TYR A 183 15.37 6.18 -4.16
C TYR A 183 14.91 6.59 -2.75
N LEU A 184 15.47 6.00 -1.68
CA LEU A 184 15.18 6.40 -0.30
C LEU A 184 15.81 7.76 0.04
N GLU A 185 17.01 8.03 -0.48
CA GLU A 185 17.64 9.36 -0.37
C GLU A 185 16.85 10.41 -1.17
N LEU A 186 16.31 10.03 -2.33
CA LEU A 186 15.42 10.89 -3.11
C LEU A 186 14.16 11.26 -2.31
N VAL A 187 13.52 10.28 -1.67
CA VAL A 187 12.35 10.51 -0.81
C VAL A 187 12.69 11.44 0.35
N GLU A 188 13.80 11.19 1.04
CA GLU A 188 14.27 12.03 2.15
C GLU A 188 14.48 13.48 1.70
N LYS A 189 15.14 13.69 0.57
CA LYS A 189 15.36 15.02 0.01
C LYS A 189 14.04 15.71 -0.37
N MET A 190 13.14 15.00 -1.05
CA MET A 190 11.89 15.57 -1.56
C MET A 190 10.92 15.92 -0.42
N LEU A 191 10.70 15.02 0.53
CA LEU A 191 9.91 15.30 1.74
C LEU A 191 10.60 16.31 2.63
N GLY A 192 11.90 16.17 2.88
CA GLY A 192 12.67 17.10 3.70
C GLY A 192 12.58 18.55 3.21
N THR A 193 12.55 18.76 1.88
CA THR A 193 12.41 20.10 1.28
C THR A 193 10.98 20.64 1.36
N SER A 194 9.97 19.78 1.17
CA SER A 194 8.56 20.20 1.23
C SER A 194 8.11 20.57 2.64
N LEU A 195 8.68 19.90 3.65
CA LEU A 195 8.42 20.14 5.07
C LEU A 195 8.91 21.53 5.56
N ILE A 196 9.84 22.17 4.85
CA ILE A 196 10.47 23.45 5.28
C ILE A 196 9.63 24.68 4.93
N LYS A 197 8.66 24.58 4.01
CA LYS A 197 7.88 25.74 3.58
C LYS A 197 6.58 25.87 4.36
N LYS A 198 6.63 26.56 5.50
CA LYS A 198 5.45 27.31 5.94
C LYS A 198 5.22 28.36 4.85
N ASN A 199 4.19 28.18 4.02
CA ASN A 199 3.79 29.24 3.10
C ASN A 199 3.51 30.46 3.98
N LYS A 200 4.42 31.45 3.92
CA LYS A 200 4.19 32.76 4.50
C LYS A 200 2.97 33.32 3.77
N SER A 201 1.81 33.23 4.43
CA SER A 201 0.72 34.16 4.17
C SER A 201 1.15 35.56 4.55
#